data_AF-G8ZZI0-F1
#
_entry.id   AF-G8ZZI0-F1
#
_cell.length_a   1.000
_cell.length_b   1.000
_cell.length_c   1.000
_cell.angle_alpha   90.00
_cell.angle_beta   90.00
_cell.angle_gamma   90.00
#
_symmetry.space_group_name_H-M   'P 1'
#
loop_
_entity.id
_entity.type
_entity.pdbx_description
1 polymer ?
#
loop_
_entity_poly.entity_id
_entity_poly.type
_entity_poly.pdbx_seq_one_letter_code
_entity_poly.pdbx_strand_id
1 'polypeptide(L)'
;MSDNSSPKESAAMMKQPWFREAYKAAMEFYKIDDQLDSRDRLELSKAYQSITRAEFLGGWVGFSGVFLTPFAYRFYKTNAIKGVKVPRNFMLGLLVMFGSSQLAGNYMFSRQLSNLDPDGTLANRNSYDDEGSSPEHKTNAQRQYEMMRLLNNGSAARWAAYFHMTHQDPGRRLPNPEEKLKALKQGLNVQNSSFMNQRDPMGLYSGPAFDKKEGIPDYKRKTSTDDTNGETTNASDLTNSWETIRREGNAPGSSWDRVRQNNGANDNGTQSPTEYQHDEEDDPFDTVVQPSQSDFDQLLEKERNGEDTYQ
;
A
#
# COMPACT_ATOMS: atom_id res chain seq x y z
N MET A 1 -3.31 24.28 -8.93
CA MET A 1 -4.62 24.88 -8.64
C MET A 1 -5.00 24.44 -7.25
N SER A 2 -4.86 25.32 -6.26
CA SER A 2 -5.28 25.07 -4.88
C SER A 2 -6.72 25.56 -4.76
N ASP A 3 -7.66 24.64 -4.63
CA ASP A 3 -9.03 25.00 -4.28
C ASP A 3 -9.02 25.59 -2.88
N ASN A 4 -9.11 26.92 -2.80
CA ASN A 4 -9.47 27.62 -1.58
C ASN A 4 -10.95 27.32 -1.33
N SER A 5 -11.26 26.18 -0.73
CA SER A 5 -12.60 25.91 -0.18
C SER A 5 -12.93 27.07 0.76
N SER A 6 -13.91 27.88 0.40
CA SER A 6 -14.22 29.08 1.17
C SER A 6 -14.65 28.70 2.59
N PRO A 7 -14.39 29.53 3.63
CA PRO A 7 -14.82 29.25 5.01
C PRO A 7 -16.34 29.01 5.15
N LYS A 8 -17.13 29.46 4.17
CA LYS A 8 -18.58 29.24 4.10
C LYS A 8 -18.93 27.81 3.68
N GLU A 9 -18.13 27.20 2.81
CA GLU A 9 -18.33 25.84 2.32
C GLU A 9 -17.98 24.81 3.40
N SER A 10 -16.89 25.01 4.13
CA SER A 10 -16.52 24.17 5.27
C SER A 10 -17.56 24.22 6.39
N ALA A 11 -18.11 25.41 6.68
CA ALA A 11 -19.20 25.56 7.65
C ALA A 11 -20.51 24.90 7.19
N ALA A 12 -20.78 24.85 5.88
CA ALA A 12 -21.93 24.14 5.32
C ALA A 12 -21.76 22.62 5.40
N MET A 13 -20.55 22.12 5.14
CA MET A 13 -20.19 20.69 5.28
C MET A 13 -20.35 20.19 6.71
N MET A 14 -19.89 20.96 7.72
CA MET A 14 -20.03 20.58 9.14
C MET A 14 -21.48 20.43 9.61
N LYS A 15 -22.44 21.07 8.95
CA LYS A 15 -23.87 20.98 9.29
C LYS A 15 -24.52 19.70 8.79
N GLN A 16 -23.88 18.99 7.85
CA GLN A 16 -24.43 17.78 7.24
C GLN A 16 -24.50 16.62 8.26
N PRO A 17 -25.55 15.80 8.23
CA PRO A 17 -25.73 14.70 9.19
C PRO A 17 -24.62 13.65 9.07
N TRP A 18 -24.25 13.27 7.84
CA TRP A 18 -23.18 12.31 7.58
C TRP A 18 -21.82 12.77 8.16
N PHE A 19 -21.56 14.08 8.19
CA PHE A 19 -20.32 14.62 8.75
C PHE A 19 -20.28 14.48 10.27
N ARG A 20 -21.41 14.71 10.95
CA ARG A 20 -21.50 14.55 12.41
C ARG A 20 -21.31 13.10 12.83
N GLU A 21 -21.90 12.17 12.07
CA GLU A 21 -21.73 10.74 12.28
C GLU A 21 -20.28 10.30 12.05
N ALA A 22 -19.68 10.72 10.93
CA ALA A 22 -18.27 10.44 10.64
C ALA A 22 -17.33 11.05 11.70
N TYR A 23 -17.62 12.26 12.19
CA TYR A 23 -16.86 12.89 13.26
C TYR A 23 -16.99 12.11 14.58
N LYS A 24 -18.20 11.67 14.94
CA LYS A 24 -18.42 10.84 16.13
C LYS A 24 -17.68 9.51 16.02
N ALA A 25 -17.77 8.83 14.89
CA ALA A 25 -17.04 7.59 14.63
C ALA A 25 -15.52 7.80 14.67
N ALA A 26 -15.02 8.92 14.13
CA ALA A 26 -13.61 9.27 14.20
C ALA A 26 -13.13 9.55 15.64
N MET A 27 -13.95 10.21 16.46
CA MET A 27 -13.69 10.41 17.88
C MET A 27 -13.64 9.08 18.64
N GLU A 28 -14.60 8.19 18.40
CA GLU A 28 -14.63 6.85 19.01
C GLU A 28 -13.42 6.03 18.58
N PHE A 29 -13.07 6.06 17.29
CA PHE A 29 -11.88 5.41 16.77
C PHE A 29 -10.61 5.91 17.46
N TYR A 30 -10.44 7.23 17.56
CA TYR A 30 -9.25 7.82 18.19
C TYR A 30 -9.14 7.41 19.67
N LYS A 31 -10.24 7.39 20.40
CA LYS A 31 -10.27 6.95 21.82
C LYS A 31 -9.84 5.49 21.98
N ILE A 32 -10.30 4.61 21.10
CA ILE A 32 -9.92 3.19 21.16
C ILE A 32 -8.47 3.03 20.69
N ASP A 33 -8.06 3.65 19.59
CA ASP A 33 -6.69 3.56 19.04
C ASP A 33 -5.62 4.06 20.00
N ASP A 34 -5.93 5.07 20.82
CA ASP A 34 -5.01 5.58 21.85
C ASP A 34 -4.72 4.53 22.94
N GLN A 35 -5.70 3.66 23.23
CA GLN A 35 -5.56 2.55 24.19
C GLN A 35 -4.84 1.32 23.60
N LEU A 36 -4.60 1.27 22.29
CA LEU A 36 -3.96 0.13 21.63
C LEU A 36 -2.43 0.14 21.83
N ASP A 37 -1.93 -0.94 22.41
CA ASP A 37 -0.50 -1.22 22.49
C ASP A 37 0.09 -1.57 21.12
N SER A 38 1.41 -1.50 20.99
CA SER A 38 2.10 -1.92 19.75
C SER A 38 1.71 -3.34 19.40
N ARG A 39 1.80 -4.29 20.34
CA ARG A 39 1.47 -5.71 20.08
C ARG A 39 0.05 -5.91 19.53
N ASP A 40 -0.94 -5.19 20.07
CA ASP A 40 -2.32 -5.27 19.59
C ASP A 40 -2.44 -4.80 18.13
N ARG A 41 -1.71 -3.74 17.77
CA ARG A 41 -1.66 -3.23 16.40
C ARG A 41 -1.09 -4.28 15.44
N LEU A 42 -0.05 -5.02 15.85
CA LEU A 42 0.47 -6.11 15.02
C LEU A 42 -0.57 -7.21 14.81
N GLU A 43 -1.24 -7.63 15.89
CA GLU A 43 -2.26 -8.68 15.83
C GLU A 43 -3.46 -8.25 14.97
N LEU A 44 -3.93 -7.01 15.12
CA LEU A 44 -4.95 -6.40 14.25
C LEU A 44 -4.50 -6.34 12.78
N SER A 45 -3.25 -5.97 12.52
CA SER A 45 -2.72 -5.92 11.16
C SER A 45 -2.78 -7.30 10.50
N LYS A 46 -2.41 -8.37 11.22
CA LYS A 46 -2.47 -9.75 10.75
C LYS A 46 -3.91 -10.21 10.54
N ALA A 47 -4.82 -9.86 11.46
CA ALA A 47 -6.24 -10.16 11.34
C ALA A 47 -6.82 -9.54 10.05
N TYR A 48 -6.61 -8.25 9.83
CA TYR A 48 -7.07 -7.56 8.61
C TYR A 48 -6.36 -8.01 7.32
N GLN A 49 -5.09 -8.39 7.39
CA GLN A 49 -4.39 -9.03 6.26
C GLN A 49 -5.05 -10.36 5.89
N SER A 50 -5.42 -11.18 6.89
CA SER A 50 -6.09 -12.46 6.63
C SER A 50 -7.46 -12.28 5.96
N ILE A 51 -8.20 -11.25 6.37
CA ILE A 51 -9.49 -10.87 5.77
C ILE A 51 -9.26 -10.42 4.32
N THR A 52 -8.28 -9.54 4.08
CA THR A 52 -7.95 -9.04 2.73
C THR A 52 -7.56 -10.18 1.79
N ARG A 53 -6.75 -11.14 2.27
CA ARG A 53 -6.38 -12.33 1.49
C ARG A 53 -7.60 -13.18 1.16
N ALA A 54 -8.54 -13.31 2.08
CA ALA A 54 -9.77 -14.05 1.85
C ALA A 54 -10.71 -13.35 0.87
N GLU A 55 -10.82 -12.01 0.92
CA GLU A 55 -11.57 -11.23 -0.07
C GLU A 55 -10.98 -11.43 -1.47
N PHE A 56 -9.64 -11.33 -1.59
CA PHE A 56 -8.94 -11.54 -2.85
C PHE A 56 -9.10 -12.96 -3.37
N LEU A 57 -8.83 -13.97 -2.53
CA LEU A 57 -8.94 -15.38 -2.90
C LEU A 57 -10.39 -15.75 -3.24
N GLY A 58 -11.36 -15.31 -2.42
CA GLY A 58 -12.78 -15.52 -2.65
C GLY A 58 -13.25 -14.86 -3.95
N GLY A 59 -12.71 -13.68 -4.27
CA GLY A 59 -12.91 -13.01 -5.55
C GLY A 59 -12.41 -13.86 -6.72
N TRP A 60 -11.14 -14.26 -6.69
CA TRP A 60 -10.54 -15.06 -7.76
C TRP A 60 -11.20 -16.42 -7.95
N VAL A 61 -11.59 -17.09 -6.87
CA VAL A 61 -12.33 -18.37 -6.93
C VAL A 61 -13.71 -18.16 -7.56
N GLY A 62 -14.45 -17.14 -7.13
CA GLY A 62 -15.76 -16.81 -7.69
C GLY A 62 -15.69 -16.44 -9.18
N PHE A 63 -14.73 -15.59 -9.54
CA PHE A 63 -14.46 -15.22 -10.93
C PHE A 63 -14.14 -16.45 -11.77
N SER A 64 -13.18 -17.27 -11.33
CA SER A 64 -12.70 -18.43 -12.08
C SER A 64 -13.81 -19.47 -12.26
N GLY A 65 -14.63 -19.69 -11.22
CA GLY A 65 -15.79 -20.58 -11.31
C GLY A 65 -16.72 -20.18 -12.44
N VAL A 66 -17.09 -18.91 -12.54
CA VAL A 66 -17.98 -18.43 -13.63
C VAL A 66 -17.27 -18.40 -14.97
N PHE A 67 -16.04 -17.90 -15.00
CA PHE A 67 -15.32 -17.64 -16.24
C PHE A 67 -14.95 -18.95 -16.93
N LEU A 68 -14.45 -19.94 -16.19
CA LEU A 68 -13.97 -21.21 -16.73
C LEU A 68 -15.09 -22.23 -17.00
N THR A 69 -16.19 -22.20 -16.25
CA THR A 69 -17.32 -23.14 -16.44
C THR A 69 -17.79 -23.30 -17.89
N PRO A 70 -18.08 -22.24 -18.67
CA PRO A 70 -18.54 -22.39 -20.05
C PRO A 70 -17.47 -22.97 -21.00
N PHE A 71 -16.18 -22.72 -20.72
CA PHE A 71 -15.08 -23.32 -21.48
C PHE A 71 -14.93 -24.80 -21.14
N ALA A 72 -14.94 -25.16 -19.85
CA ALA A 72 -14.90 -26.54 -19.40
C ALA A 72 -16.08 -27.35 -19.97
N TYR A 73 -17.29 -26.78 -19.94
CA TYR A 73 -18.48 -27.40 -20.51
C TYR A 73 -18.38 -27.62 -22.04
N ARG A 74 -17.86 -26.63 -22.78
CA ARG A 74 -17.65 -26.74 -24.24
C ARG A 74 -16.54 -27.72 -24.60
N PHE A 75 -15.44 -27.68 -23.85
CA PHE A 75 -14.33 -28.59 -24.02
C PHE A 75 -14.79 -30.04 -23.78
N TYR A 76 -15.52 -30.29 -22.70
CA TYR A 76 -16.07 -31.61 -22.39
C TYR A 76 -17.00 -32.17 -23.47
N LYS A 77 -17.86 -31.33 -24.07
CA LYS A 77 -18.82 -31.78 -25.09
C LYS A 77 -18.27 -31.87 -26.50
N THR A 78 -17.36 -30.98 -26.88
CA THR A 78 -16.95 -30.80 -28.29
C THR A 78 -15.46 -30.88 -28.53
N ASN A 79 -14.62 -31.05 -27.49
CA ASN A 79 -13.16 -30.96 -27.56
C ASN A 79 -12.67 -29.66 -28.23
N ALA A 80 -13.49 -28.61 -28.20
CA ALA A 80 -13.26 -27.35 -28.87
C ALA A 80 -13.61 -26.18 -27.96
N ILE A 81 -12.78 -25.14 -28.03
CA ILE A 81 -12.89 -23.91 -27.22
C ILE A 81 -13.70 -22.82 -27.95
N LYS A 82 -13.95 -23.01 -29.26
CA LYS A 82 -14.62 -22.03 -30.13
C LYS A 82 -16.11 -21.87 -29.78
N GLY A 83 -16.61 -20.63 -29.82
CA GLY A 83 -18.04 -20.31 -29.66
C GLY A 83 -18.48 -19.86 -28.26
N VAL A 84 -17.56 -19.70 -27.31
CA VAL A 84 -17.85 -19.08 -26.01
C VAL A 84 -17.87 -17.55 -26.14
N LYS A 85 -18.94 -16.91 -25.66
CA LYS A 85 -19.06 -15.44 -25.65
C LYS A 85 -18.23 -14.83 -24.52
N VAL A 86 -16.92 -14.72 -24.72
CA VAL A 86 -15.94 -14.27 -23.70
C VAL A 86 -16.33 -12.96 -23.01
N PRO A 87 -16.72 -11.88 -23.71
CA PRO A 87 -16.99 -10.59 -23.04
C PRO A 87 -18.16 -10.66 -22.05
N ARG A 88 -19.20 -11.43 -22.37
CA ARG A 88 -20.37 -11.59 -21.50
C ARG A 88 -20.02 -12.37 -20.24
N ASN A 89 -19.27 -13.46 -20.39
CA ASN A 89 -18.86 -14.30 -19.25
C ASN A 89 -17.83 -13.58 -18.38
N PHE A 90 -16.97 -12.75 -18.96
CA PHE A 90 -16.04 -11.90 -18.23
C PHE A 90 -16.78 -10.90 -17.33
N MET A 91 -17.76 -10.17 -17.87
CA MET A 91 -18.58 -9.23 -17.08
C MET A 91 -19.35 -9.94 -15.95
N LEU A 92 -19.93 -11.11 -16.24
CA LEU A 92 -20.61 -11.91 -15.23
C LEU A 92 -19.62 -12.41 -14.17
N GLY A 93 -18.41 -12.78 -14.58
CA GLY A 93 -17.30 -13.13 -13.70
C GLY A 93 -16.93 -11.99 -12.77
N LEU A 94 -16.82 -10.74 -13.26
CA LEU A 94 -16.52 -9.58 -12.41
C LEU A 94 -17.61 -9.29 -11.37
N LEU A 95 -18.90 -9.45 -11.74
CA LEU A 95 -20.00 -9.29 -10.78
C LEU A 95 -19.96 -10.36 -9.69
N VAL A 96 -19.70 -11.61 -10.08
CA VAL A 96 -19.57 -12.70 -9.11
C VAL A 96 -18.34 -12.53 -8.24
N MET A 97 -17.21 -12.09 -8.80
CA MET A 97 -16.00 -11.74 -8.06
C MET A 97 -16.29 -10.74 -6.95
N PHE A 98 -17.00 -9.65 -7.27
CA PHE A 98 -17.36 -8.63 -6.27
C PHE A 98 -18.23 -9.21 -5.14
N GLY A 99 -19.25 -10.00 -5.49
CA GLY A 99 -20.11 -10.66 -4.51
C GLY A 99 -19.38 -11.70 -3.65
N SER A 100 -18.55 -12.53 -4.26
CA SER A 100 -17.81 -13.59 -3.56
C SER A 100 -16.72 -13.02 -2.65
N SER A 101 -16.06 -11.93 -3.06
CA SER A 101 -15.12 -11.20 -2.21
C SER A 101 -15.79 -10.67 -0.94
N GLN A 102 -16.95 -10.01 -1.06
CA GLN A 102 -17.70 -9.48 0.09
C GLN A 102 -18.12 -10.59 1.07
N LEU A 103 -18.61 -11.73 0.54
CA LEU A 103 -19.01 -12.86 1.38
C LEU A 103 -17.81 -13.51 2.09
N ALA A 104 -16.70 -13.72 1.37
CA ALA A 104 -15.49 -14.31 1.95
C ALA A 104 -14.87 -13.39 3.01
N GLY A 105 -14.85 -12.08 2.77
CA GLY A 105 -14.41 -11.07 3.75
C GLY A 105 -15.26 -11.10 5.01
N ASN A 106 -16.60 -11.04 4.86
CA ASN A 106 -17.52 -11.07 6.01
C ASN A 106 -17.42 -12.37 6.81
N TYR A 107 -17.27 -13.52 6.14
CA TYR A 107 -17.06 -14.80 6.79
C TYR A 107 -15.78 -14.81 7.62
N MET A 108 -14.66 -14.36 7.04
CA MET A 108 -13.38 -14.31 7.75
C MET A 108 -13.35 -13.25 8.85
N PHE A 109 -14.02 -12.11 8.65
CA PHE A 109 -14.18 -11.09 9.68
C PHE A 109 -14.92 -11.66 10.90
N SER A 110 -16.08 -12.28 10.69
CA SER A 110 -16.85 -12.92 11.76
C SER A 110 -16.05 -14.02 12.46
N ARG A 111 -15.27 -14.80 11.71
CA ARG A 111 -14.37 -15.82 12.26
C ARG A 111 -13.28 -15.21 13.15
N GLN A 112 -12.64 -14.12 12.72
CA GLN A 112 -11.64 -13.43 13.55
C GLN A 112 -12.27 -12.82 14.79
N LEU A 113 -13.48 -12.27 14.67
CA LEU A 113 -14.23 -11.72 15.79
C LEU A 113 -14.59 -12.81 16.82
N SER A 114 -15.01 -14.00 16.36
CA SER A 114 -15.29 -15.16 17.24
C SER A 114 -14.03 -15.76 17.87
N ASN A 115 -12.87 -15.62 17.24
CA ASN A 115 -11.60 -16.07 17.84
C ASN A 115 -11.18 -15.17 19.02
N LEU A 116 -11.52 -13.88 18.98
CA LEU A 116 -11.25 -12.92 20.05
C LEU A 116 -12.24 -13.02 21.21
N ASP A 117 -13.48 -13.42 20.92
CA ASP A 117 -14.55 -13.61 21.91
C ASP A 117 -15.23 -14.99 21.76
N PRO A 118 -14.54 -16.09 22.11
CA PRO A 118 -15.09 -17.43 21.97
C PRO A 118 -16.32 -17.67 22.85
N ASP A 119 -16.36 -17.03 24.01
CA ASP A 119 -17.42 -17.20 25.01
C ASP A 119 -18.58 -16.18 24.85
N GLY A 120 -18.48 -15.23 23.91
CA GLY A 120 -19.50 -14.19 23.69
C GLY A 120 -19.61 -13.17 24.83
N THR A 121 -18.61 -13.08 25.70
CA THR A 121 -18.61 -12.23 26.90
C THR A 121 -18.28 -10.78 26.55
N LEU A 122 -17.44 -10.55 25.54
CA LEU A 122 -17.05 -9.22 25.09
C LEU A 122 -18.15 -8.55 24.25
N ALA A 123 -18.93 -9.34 23.50
CA ALA A 123 -20.07 -8.84 22.74
C ALA A 123 -21.20 -8.28 23.62
N ASN A 124 -21.42 -8.90 24.78
CA ASN A 124 -22.53 -8.63 25.71
C ASN A 124 -22.18 -7.64 26.84
N ARG A 125 -20.93 -7.18 26.93
CA ARG A 125 -20.54 -6.13 27.88
C ARG A 125 -21.14 -4.80 27.42
N ASN A 126 -22.39 -4.56 27.82
CA ASN A 126 -23.11 -3.33 27.51
C ASN A 126 -22.36 -2.12 28.07
N SER A 127 -22.39 -1.02 27.33
CA SER A 127 -21.87 0.31 27.68
C SER A 127 -22.46 0.94 28.97
N TYR A 128 -23.23 0.18 29.76
CA TYR A 128 -23.91 0.61 30.98
C TYR A 128 -23.18 0.22 32.28
N ASP A 129 -22.07 -0.53 32.18
CA ASP A 129 -21.39 -1.07 33.36
C ASP A 129 -20.14 -0.27 33.79
N ASP A 130 -19.95 0.97 33.34
CA ASP A 130 -18.69 1.70 33.61
C ASP A 130 -18.83 3.21 33.83
N GLU A 131 -19.71 3.61 34.75
CA GLU A 131 -19.59 4.91 35.45
C GLU A 131 -18.92 4.77 36.84
N GLY A 132 -18.46 3.57 37.22
CA GLY A 132 -18.00 3.30 38.59
C GLY A 132 -16.74 2.46 38.76
N SER A 133 -16.23 1.79 37.74
CA SER A 133 -14.98 1.02 37.85
C SER A 133 -13.79 1.91 37.48
N SER A 134 -12.78 1.91 38.35
CA SER A 134 -11.43 2.42 38.05
C SER A 134 -10.92 1.92 36.69
N PRO A 135 -9.89 2.53 36.06
CA PRO A 135 -9.36 2.13 34.76
C PRO A 135 -8.79 0.71 34.83
N GLU A 136 -9.68 -0.27 34.74
CA GLU A 136 -9.38 -1.68 34.81
C GLU A 136 -8.70 -1.99 33.48
N HIS A 137 -7.45 -2.43 33.54
CA HIS A 137 -6.63 -2.69 32.37
C HIS A 137 -7.38 -3.63 31.41
N LYS A 138 -7.99 -3.06 30.34
CA LYS A 138 -8.67 -3.84 29.31
C LYS A 138 -7.70 -4.89 28.78
N THR A 139 -8.15 -6.13 28.64
CA THR A 139 -7.31 -7.18 28.07
C THR A 139 -6.99 -6.88 26.60
N ASN A 140 -5.87 -7.40 26.10
CA ASN A 140 -5.47 -7.23 24.70
C ASN A 140 -6.59 -7.65 23.73
N ALA A 141 -7.20 -8.82 23.98
CA ALA A 141 -8.30 -9.34 23.18
C ALA A 141 -9.52 -8.40 23.17
N GLN A 142 -9.86 -7.80 24.32
CA GLN A 142 -10.95 -6.83 24.41
C GLN A 142 -10.68 -5.58 23.57
N ARG A 143 -9.47 -5.00 23.65
CA ARG A 143 -9.11 -3.82 22.86
C ARG A 143 -9.14 -4.09 21.36
N GLN A 144 -8.63 -5.25 20.95
CA GLN A 144 -8.68 -5.69 19.56
C GLN A 144 -10.11 -5.93 19.07
N TYR A 145 -10.95 -6.57 19.89
CA TYR A 145 -12.36 -6.81 19.60
C TYR A 145 -13.14 -5.49 19.42
N GLU A 146 -12.98 -4.55 20.36
CA GLU A 146 -13.60 -3.22 20.29
C GLU A 146 -13.20 -2.47 19.01
N MET A 147 -11.92 -2.50 18.65
CA MET A 147 -11.42 -1.89 17.43
C MET A 147 -11.97 -2.57 16.16
N MET A 148 -11.95 -3.90 16.10
CA MET A 148 -12.48 -4.63 14.94
C MET A 148 -13.98 -4.40 14.76
N ARG A 149 -14.75 -4.39 15.86
CA ARG A 149 -16.18 -4.13 15.85
C ARG A 149 -16.51 -2.71 15.37
N LEU A 150 -15.72 -1.71 15.78
CA LEU A 150 -15.91 -0.32 15.35
C LEU A 150 -15.65 -0.15 13.84
N LEU A 151 -14.55 -0.72 13.34
CA LEU A 151 -14.13 -0.59 11.95
C LEU A 151 -14.98 -1.42 10.98
N ASN A 152 -15.58 -2.52 11.47
CA ASN A 152 -16.29 -3.51 10.68
C ASN A 152 -15.37 -4.13 9.59
N ASN A 153 -15.93 -4.90 8.66
CA ASN A 153 -15.20 -5.41 7.49
C ASN A 153 -14.91 -4.32 6.42
N GLY A 154 -15.04 -3.04 6.76
CA GLY A 154 -14.86 -1.95 5.79
C GLY A 154 -13.39 -1.68 5.50
N SER A 155 -12.96 -1.83 4.23
CA SER A 155 -11.58 -1.49 3.80
C SER A 155 -10.47 -2.23 4.55
N ALA A 156 -10.61 -3.54 4.74
CA ALA A 156 -9.66 -4.38 5.49
C ALA A 156 -8.19 -4.14 5.10
N ALA A 157 -7.89 -4.02 3.81
CA ALA A 157 -6.54 -3.76 3.31
C ALA A 157 -5.93 -2.44 3.86
N ARG A 158 -6.75 -1.39 3.98
CA ARG A 158 -6.28 -0.09 4.51
C ARG A 158 -5.99 -0.16 6.00
N TRP A 159 -6.85 -0.85 6.75
CA TRP A 159 -6.65 -1.03 8.19
C TRP A 159 -5.46 -1.94 8.50
N ALA A 160 -5.28 -3.00 7.71
CA ALA A 160 -4.07 -3.83 7.75
C ALA A 160 -2.79 -2.99 7.63
N ALA A 161 -2.74 -2.13 6.61
CA ALA A 161 -1.60 -1.24 6.38
C ALA A 161 -1.42 -0.22 7.52
N TYR A 162 -2.51 0.41 7.97
CA TYR A 162 -2.49 1.36 9.09
C TYR A 162 -1.89 0.76 10.35
N PHE A 163 -2.40 -0.40 10.79
CA PHE A 163 -1.94 -1.01 12.03
C PHE A 163 -0.52 -1.55 11.92
N HIS A 164 -0.13 -2.09 10.76
CA HIS A 164 1.24 -2.53 10.52
C HIS A 164 2.24 -1.37 10.63
N MET A 165 1.91 -0.23 10.00
CA MET A 165 2.78 0.93 10.00
C MET A 165 2.84 1.59 11.39
N THR A 166 1.69 1.74 12.06
CA THR A 166 1.65 2.40 13.37
C THR A 166 2.12 1.52 14.52
N HIS A 167 2.27 0.20 14.30
CA HIS A 167 3.04 -0.67 15.19
C HIS A 167 4.52 -0.29 15.19
N GLN A 168 5.08 0.01 14.01
CA GLN A 168 6.50 0.37 13.86
C GLN A 168 6.76 1.82 14.31
N ASP A 169 5.85 2.74 13.97
CA ASP A 169 5.95 4.16 14.34
C ASP A 169 4.61 4.70 14.87
N PRO A 170 4.46 4.84 16.20
CA PRO A 170 3.28 5.43 16.82
C PRO A 170 3.01 6.88 16.39
N GLY A 171 4.01 7.61 15.88
CA GLY A 171 3.83 8.98 15.38
C GLY A 171 2.98 9.06 14.12
N ARG A 172 2.80 7.93 13.40
CA ARG A 172 1.98 7.85 12.19
C ARG A 172 0.49 7.57 12.44
N ARG A 173 0.07 7.62 13.71
CA ARG A 173 -1.35 7.51 14.11
C ARG A 173 -2.20 8.59 13.44
N LEU A 174 -3.49 8.33 13.30
CA LEU A 174 -4.42 9.37 12.87
C LEU A 174 -4.41 10.51 13.91
N PRO A 175 -4.28 11.77 13.48
CA PRO A 175 -4.24 12.90 14.40
C PRO A 175 -5.62 13.13 15.03
N ASN A 176 -5.62 13.80 16.18
CA ASN A 176 -6.83 14.03 16.95
C ASN A 176 -7.92 14.73 16.09
N PRO A 177 -9.10 14.11 15.92
CA PRO A 177 -10.20 14.68 15.15
C PRO A 177 -10.64 16.06 15.65
N GLU A 178 -10.53 16.35 16.96
CA GLU A 178 -10.87 17.67 17.51
C GLU A 178 -9.93 18.77 17.00
N GLU A 179 -8.63 18.48 16.95
CA GLU A 179 -7.62 19.40 16.45
C GLU A 179 -7.81 19.65 14.95
N LYS A 180 -8.10 18.59 14.19
CA LYS A 180 -8.46 18.71 12.78
C LYS A 180 -9.70 19.57 12.56
N LEU A 181 -10.73 19.40 13.38
CA LEU A 181 -11.96 20.19 13.28
C LEU A 181 -11.71 21.67 13.65
N LYS A 182 -10.85 21.94 14.64
CA LYS A 182 -10.41 23.31 14.98
C LYS A 182 -9.63 23.93 13.82
N ALA A 183 -8.68 23.21 13.23
CA ALA A 183 -7.91 23.67 12.07
C ALA A 183 -8.82 23.97 10.87
N LEU A 184 -9.81 23.11 10.61
CA LEU A 184 -10.78 23.30 9.54
C LEU A 184 -11.71 24.51 9.77
N LYS A 185 -12.07 24.80 11.03
CA LYS A 185 -12.80 26.03 11.41
C LYS A 185 -11.96 27.29 11.24
N GLN A 186 -10.65 27.20 11.48
CA GLN A 186 -9.70 28.31 11.33
C GLN A 186 -9.31 28.57 9.87
N GLY A 187 -9.80 27.76 8.92
CA GLY A 187 -9.43 27.88 7.52
C GLY A 187 -7.96 27.55 7.25
N LEU A 188 -7.28 26.91 8.21
CA LEU A 188 -5.95 26.38 7.97
C LEU A 188 -6.09 25.19 7.02
N ASN A 189 -5.34 25.22 5.92
CA ASN A 189 -5.24 24.07 5.03
C ASN A 189 -4.59 22.92 5.82
N VAL A 190 -5.43 22.06 6.37
CA VAL A 190 -5.02 20.75 6.86
C VAL A 190 -4.52 20.03 5.62
N GLN A 191 -3.21 20.00 5.40
CA GLN A 191 -2.64 19.17 4.35
C GLN A 191 -3.16 17.76 4.61
N ASN A 192 -3.97 17.26 3.68
CA ASN A 192 -4.56 15.91 3.71
C ASN A 192 -3.49 14.84 3.47
N SER A 193 -2.30 14.98 4.05
CA SER A 193 -1.26 13.95 4.11
C SER A 193 -1.63 12.89 5.15
N SER A 194 -2.89 12.43 5.12
CA SER A 194 -3.24 11.17 5.75
C SER A 194 -2.44 10.10 5.02
N PHE A 195 -1.78 9.22 5.76
CA PHE A 195 -1.03 8.09 5.21
C PHE A 195 -1.87 7.28 4.20
N MET A 196 -3.20 7.22 4.37
CA MET A 196 -4.11 6.55 3.43
C MET A 196 -4.13 7.16 2.03
N ASN A 197 -3.68 8.41 1.88
CA ASN A 197 -3.62 9.15 0.62
C ASN A 197 -2.18 9.27 0.10
N GLN A 198 -1.18 8.74 0.79
CA GLN A 198 0.19 8.73 0.29
C GLN A 198 0.26 7.76 -0.88
N ARG A 199 0.73 8.25 -2.04
CA ARG A 199 0.83 7.53 -3.32
C ARG A 199 1.86 6.38 -3.32
N ASP A 200 2.44 6.09 -2.17
CA ASP A 200 3.48 5.10 -2.01
C ASP A 200 2.98 3.94 -1.15
N PRO A 201 2.21 3.01 -1.73
CA PRO A 201 1.70 1.84 -1.01
C PRO A 201 2.80 0.85 -0.62
N MET A 202 4.00 0.96 -1.19
CA MET A 202 5.13 0.04 -0.96
C MET A 202 6.17 0.59 0.01
N GLY A 203 6.01 1.83 0.50
CA GLY A 203 6.98 2.42 1.42
C GLY A 203 8.35 2.71 0.77
N LEU A 204 8.45 2.73 -0.55
CA LEU A 204 9.72 2.94 -1.26
C LEU A 204 10.26 4.37 -1.10
N TYR A 205 9.38 5.32 -0.82
CA TYR A 205 9.65 6.75 -0.64
C TYR A 205 9.12 7.28 0.69
N SER A 206 8.62 6.40 1.57
CA SER A 206 8.09 6.75 2.88
C SER A 206 8.67 5.81 3.94
N GLY A 207 9.37 6.37 4.93
CA GLY A 207 10.06 5.60 5.97
C GLY A 207 10.94 6.50 6.84
N PRO A 208 11.44 6.02 8.00
CA PRO A 208 12.24 6.84 8.92
C PRO A 208 13.49 7.48 8.27
N ALA A 209 14.00 6.89 7.18
CA ALA A 209 15.11 7.44 6.40
C ALA A 209 14.68 8.56 5.43
N PHE A 210 13.44 8.56 4.94
CA PHE A 210 12.90 9.55 4.00
C PHE A 210 12.03 10.63 4.68
N ASP A 211 11.55 10.37 5.90
CA ASP A 211 10.77 11.34 6.71
C ASP A 211 11.65 12.42 7.36
N LYS A 212 12.98 12.22 7.38
CA LYS A 212 13.93 13.27 7.73
C LYS A 212 13.92 14.30 6.61
N LYS A 213 13.27 15.44 6.84
CA LYS A 213 13.29 16.63 5.97
C LYS A 213 14.67 17.31 5.93
N GLU A 214 15.75 16.54 5.89
CA GLU A 214 17.09 17.05 5.62
C GLU A 214 17.28 17.03 4.10
N GLY A 215 16.85 18.10 3.41
CA GLY A 215 17.20 18.26 2.00
C GLY A 215 16.19 18.93 1.08
N ILE A 216 15.03 19.39 1.57
CA ILE A 216 14.22 20.33 0.78
C ILE A 216 14.74 21.73 1.13
N PRO A 217 15.54 22.40 0.27
CA PRO A 217 15.87 23.80 0.50
C PRO A 217 14.56 24.58 0.56
N ASP A 218 14.36 25.30 1.66
CA ASP A 218 13.32 26.31 1.78
C ASP A 218 13.46 27.28 0.61
N TYR A 219 12.63 27.11 -0.42
CA TYR A 219 12.43 28.14 -1.42
C TYR A 219 11.73 29.30 -0.72
N LYS A 220 12.52 30.19 -0.10
CA LYS A 220 12.07 31.50 0.33
C LYS A 220 11.37 32.16 -0.86
N ARG A 221 10.04 32.21 -0.77
CA ARG A 221 9.16 33.05 -1.59
C ARG A 221 9.70 34.48 -1.50
N LYS A 222 10.41 34.93 -2.55
CA LYS A 222 10.79 36.33 -2.73
C LYS A 222 9.51 37.16 -2.80
N THR A 223 9.21 37.86 -1.72
CA THR A 223 8.33 39.03 -1.74
C THR A 223 9.04 40.15 -2.48
N SER A 224 8.48 40.56 -3.61
CA SER A 224 8.91 41.74 -4.34
C SER A 224 8.66 42.99 -3.50
N THR A 225 9.73 43.67 -3.11
CA THR A 225 9.78 45.13 -2.89
C THR A 225 11.23 45.57 -3.08
N ASP A 226 11.39 46.62 -3.89
CA ASP A 226 12.61 47.35 -4.22
C ASP A 226 13.52 47.66 -3.02
N ASP A 227 14.85 47.57 -3.23
CA ASP A 227 15.73 48.76 -3.25
C ASP A 227 17.22 48.39 -3.50
N THR A 228 17.74 48.91 -4.62
CA THR A 228 18.98 49.68 -4.79
C THR A 228 20.38 49.16 -4.34
N ASN A 229 21.23 48.91 -5.36
CA ASN A 229 22.70 49.02 -5.50
C ASN A 229 23.67 48.10 -4.71
N GLY A 230 24.56 47.42 -5.47
CA GLY A 230 25.86 46.93 -4.97
C GLY A 230 26.45 45.71 -5.68
N GLU A 231 27.11 45.95 -6.82
CA GLU A 231 28.36 45.32 -7.29
C GLU A 231 28.45 43.80 -7.62
N THR A 232 28.90 43.56 -8.85
CA THR A 232 29.27 42.32 -9.53
C THR A 232 30.20 41.38 -8.77
N THR A 233 29.92 40.07 -8.81
CA THR A 233 30.87 39.06 -9.33
C THR A 233 30.20 37.69 -9.55
N ASN A 234 30.52 37.12 -10.72
CA ASN A 234 30.50 35.70 -11.08
C ASN A 234 29.16 34.98 -11.21
N ALA A 235 28.70 34.97 -12.46
CA ALA A 235 27.89 33.91 -13.04
C ALA A 235 28.60 32.56 -12.92
N SER A 236 27.99 31.62 -12.19
CA SER A 236 28.20 30.18 -12.37
C SER A 236 26.98 29.43 -11.83
N ASP A 237 26.29 28.77 -12.76
CA ASP A 237 25.57 27.51 -12.60
C ASP A 237 24.42 27.42 -11.59
N LEU A 238 23.28 27.95 -12.02
CA LEU A 238 21.96 27.40 -11.64
C LEU A 238 21.26 26.91 -12.91
N THR A 239 21.86 25.92 -13.57
CA THR A 239 21.19 25.13 -14.60
C THR A 239 20.44 23.98 -13.95
N ASN A 240 19.13 23.93 -14.17
CA ASN A 240 18.25 22.81 -13.82
C ASN A 240 18.91 21.48 -14.23
N SER A 241 18.88 20.46 -13.37
CA SER A 241 19.40 19.12 -13.67
C SER A 241 18.84 18.49 -14.96
N TRP A 242 17.68 18.98 -15.43
CA TRP A 242 17.09 18.58 -16.71
C TRP A 242 17.72 19.24 -17.95
N GLU A 243 18.31 20.43 -17.80
CA GLU A 243 19.03 21.11 -18.88
C GLU A 243 20.39 20.45 -19.15
N THR A 244 21.03 19.92 -18.11
CA THR A 244 22.28 19.15 -18.22
C THR A 244 22.08 17.86 -19.04
N ILE A 245 20.98 17.14 -18.80
CA ILE A 245 20.64 15.91 -19.51
C ILE A 245 20.38 16.17 -21.00
N ARG A 246 19.79 17.33 -21.36
CA ARG A 246 19.58 17.68 -22.77
C ARG A 246 20.85 18.13 -23.48
N ARG A 247 21.75 18.82 -22.79
CA ARG A 247 23.02 19.28 -23.40
C ARG A 247 24.02 18.14 -23.64
N GLU A 248 23.93 17.05 -22.88
CA GLU A 248 24.76 15.86 -23.08
C GLU A 248 24.20 14.83 -24.08
N GLY A 249 23.07 15.13 -24.73
CA GLY A 249 22.38 14.25 -25.67
C GLY A 249 23.08 14.03 -27.03
N ASN A 250 24.31 14.51 -27.20
CA ASN A 250 25.09 14.34 -28.44
C ASN A 250 26.24 13.32 -28.34
N ALA A 251 26.34 12.56 -27.24
CA ALA A 251 27.30 11.46 -27.13
C ALA A 251 26.62 10.12 -27.50
N PRO A 252 27.21 9.30 -28.40
CA PRO A 252 26.63 8.03 -28.81
C PRO A 252 26.73 7.00 -27.67
N GLY A 253 25.60 6.71 -27.02
CA GLY A 253 25.52 5.67 -25.99
C GLY A 253 24.14 5.60 -25.37
N SER A 254 23.68 4.37 -25.08
CA SER A 254 22.41 4.13 -24.39
C SER A 254 22.46 4.66 -22.96
N SER A 255 21.37 5.27 -22.49
CA SER A 255 21.24 5.80 -21.12
C SER A 255 21.54 4.75 -20.04
N TRP A 256 21.39 3.46 -20.35
CA TRP A 256 21.72 2.35 -19.45
C TRP A 256 23.22 2.07 -19.34
N ASP A 257 24.01 2.36 -20.36
CA ASP A 257 25.46 2.18 -20.30
C ASP A 257 26.13 3.22 -19.40
N ARG A 258 25.52 4.41 -19.29
CA ARG A 258 25.98 5.44 -18.33
C ARG A 258 25.77 5.03 -16.88
N VAL A 259 24.65 4.35 -16.55
CA VAL A 259 24.40 3.86 -15.18
C VAL A 259 25.40 2.78 -14.81
N ARG A 260 25.76 1.91 -15.76
CA ARG A 260 26.78 0.86 -15.55
C ARG A 260 28.19 1.44 -15.42
N GLN A 261 28.53 2.49 -16.17
CA GLN A 261 29.82 3.18 -16.04
C GLN A 261 29.92 4.02 -14.76
N ASN A 262 28.88 4.76 -14.37
CA ASN A 262 28.90 5.56 -13.14
C ASN A 262 28.84 4.73 -11.85
N ASN A 263 28.44 3.45 -11.93
CA ASN A 263 28.50 2.51 -10.81
C ASN A 263 29.68 1.52 -10.89
N GLY A 264 30.64 1.68 -11.82
CA GLY A 264 31.86 0.85 -11.85
C GLY A 264 32.73 1.18 -10.62
N ALA A 265 33.05 0.26 -9.69
CA ALA A 265 33.64 -1.06 -9.95
C ALA A 265 34.67 -0.99 -11.08
N ASN A 266 35.58 -0.03 -10.95
CA ASN A 266 36.88 -0.08 -11.60
C ASN A 266 37.78 -0.92 -10.69
N ASP A 267 37.81 -2.23 -10.90
CA ASP A 267 38.87 -3.07 -10.33
C ASP A 267 39.49 -3.90 -11.45
N ASN A 268 40.47 -3.28 -12.11
CA ASN A 268 41.52 -4.01 -12.80
C ASN A 268 42.39 -4.67 -11.73
N GLY A 269 41.97 -5.85 -11.29
CA GLY A 269 42.69 -6.69 -10.34
C GLY A 269 42.56 -8.15 -10.73
N THR A 270 43.55 -8.67 -11.45
CA THR A 270 43.74 -10.08 -11.73
C THR A 270 43.72 -10.91 -10.43
N GLN A 271 42.64 -11.63 -10.13
CA GLN A 271 42.66 -12.78 -9.21
C GLN A 271 41.67 -13.87 -9.66
N SER A 272 42.18 -15.10 -9.65
CA SER A 272 41.56 -16.39 -10.00
C SER A 272 40.23 -16.69 -9.30
N PRO A 273 39.43 -17.63 -9.84
CA PRO A 273 38.15 -18.00 -9.24
C PRO A 273 38.37 -18.82 -7.97
N THR A 274 37.90 -18.31 -6.83
CA THR A 274 37.67 -19.13 -5.64
C THR A 274 36.36 -19.89 -5.83
N GLU A 275 36.55 -21.16 -6.13
CA GLU A 275 35.64 -22.29 -5.95
C GLU A 275 35.01 -22.24 -4.55
N TYR A 276 33.71 -21.97 -4.48
CA TYR A 276 32.90 -22.25 -3.29
C TYR A 276 32.29 -23.63 -3.46
N GLN A 277 32.94 -24.62 -2.85
CA GLN A 277 32.30 -25.88 -2.47
C GLN A 277 31.20 -25.53 -1.46
N HIS A 278 29.94 -25.74 -1.85
CA HIS A 278 28.84 -25.87 -0.91
C HIS A 278 28.58 -27.36 -0.76
N ASP A 279 28.89 -27.89 0.43
CA ASP A 279 28.57 -29.26 0.80
C ASP A 279 27.05 -29.46 0.76
N GLU A 280 26.68 -30.63 0.22
CA GLU A 280 25.35 -31.18 0.10
C GLU A 280 24.78 -31.53 1.48
N GLU A 281 23.61 -30.99 1.83
CA GLU A 281 22.66 -31.67 2.70
C GLU A 281 21.41 -31.98 1.86
N ASP A 282 21.15 -33.28 1.69
CA ASP A 282 20.08 -33.86 0.89
C ASP A 282 18.67 -33.40 1.31
N ASP A 283 17.99 -32.61 0.46
CA ASP A 283 16.54 -32.46 0.49
C ASP A 283 15.94 -32.94 -0.85
N PRO A 284 15.21 -34.08 -0.89
CA PRO A 284 14.87 -34.78 -2.14
C PRO A 284 13.69 -34.18 -2.94
N PHE A 285 13.28 -32.93 -2.68
CA PHE A 285 12.11 -32.33 -3.33
C PHE A 285 12.29 -30.96 -4.00
N ASP A 286 13.52 -30.41 -4.08
CA ASP A 286 13.74 -29.08 -4.66
C ASP A 286 14.79 -29.04 -5.78
N THR A 287 14.72 -29.97 -6.73
CA THR A 287 15.40 -29.80 -8.02
C THR A 287 14.53 -29.01 -8.98
N VAL A 288 14.29 -27.73 -8.68
CA VAL A 288 13.98 -26.76 -9.72
C VAL A 288 15.28 -26.56 -10.49
N VAL A 289 15.40 -27.21 -11.65
CA VAL A 289 16.51 -26.99 -12.60
C VAL A 289 16.49 -25.52 -12.97
N GLN A 290 17.33 -24.72 -12.29
CA GLN A 290 17.56 -23.34 -12.70
C GLN A 290 18.27 -23.42 -14.06
N PRO A 291 17.70 -22.85 -15.13
CA PRO A 291 18.38 -22.81 -16.41
C PRO A 291 19.70 -22.09 -16.21
N SER A 292 20.77 -22.67 -16.74
CA SER A 292 22.08 -22.07 -16.68
C SER A 292 22.06 -20.74 -17.46
N GLN A 293 22.90 -19.78 -17.08
CA GLN A 293 23.01 -18.51 -17.81
C GLN A 293 23.26 -18.74 -19.32
N SER A 294 23.98 -19.80 -19.67
CA SER A 294 24.19 -20.23 -21.06
C SER A 294 22.92 -20.64 -21.79
N ASP A 295 21.95 -21.26 -21.13
CA ASP A 295 20.68 -21.67 -21.75
C ASP A 295 19.83 -20.43 -22.10
N PHE A 296 19.90 -19.40 -21.24
CA PHE A 296 19.22 -18.13 -21.48
C PHE A 296 19.87 -17.35 -22.63
N ASP A 297 21.19 -17.28 -22.65
CA ASP A 297 21.94 -16.61 -23.73
C ASP A 297 21.70 -17.31 -25.07
N GLN A 298 21.62 -18.64 -25.08
CA GLN A 298 21.33 -19.43 -26.28
C GLN A 298 19.90 -19.18 -26.82
N LEU A 299 18.91 -19.05 -25.94
CA LEU A 299 17.54 -18.67 -26.33
C LEU A 299 17.48 -17.27 -26.94
N LEU A 300 18.25 -16.32 -26.38
CA LEU A 300 18.34 -14.94 -26.86
C LEU A 300 19.03 -14.85 -28.23
N GLU A 301 20.09 -15.64 -28.45
CA GLU A 301 20.73 -15.73 -29.76
C GLU A 301 19.81 -16.38 -30.80
N LYS A 302 19.03 -17.39 -30.40
CA LYS A 302 18.06 -18.05 -31.27
C LYS A 302 16.94 -17.11 -31.71
N GLU A 303 16.44 -16.26 -30.81
CA GLU A 303 15.48 -15.20 -31.15
C GLU A 303 16.12 -14.13 -32.06
N ARG A 304 17.36 -13.72 -31.76
CA ARG A 304 18.08 -12.71 -32.56
C ARG A 304 18.37 -13.18 -33.99
N ASN A 305 18.60 -14.47 -34.18
CA ASN A 305 18.86 -15.08 -35.49
C ASN A 305 17.57 -15.45 -36.23
N GLY A 306 16.39 -15.30 -35.61
CA GLY A 306 15.09 -15.55 -36.23
C GLY A 306 14.83 -17.01 -36.59
N GLU A 307 15.45 -17.96 -35.87
CA GLU A 307 15.38 -19.40 -36.19
C GLU A 307 14.03 -20.06 -35.83
N ASP A 308 13.08 -19.32 -35.28
CA ASP A 308 11.72 -19.82 -35.06
C ASP A 308 10.83 -19.60 -36.31
N THR A 309 11.25 -20.16 -37.44
CA THR A 309 10.34 -20.45 -38.56
C THR A 309 9.91 -21.92 -38.50
N TYR A 310 8.66 -22.11 -38.06
CA TYR A 310 7.88 -23.34 -38.01
C TYR A 310 8.20 -24.39 -39.10
N GLN A 311 8.54 -25.61 -38.68
CA GLN A 311 8.10 -26.86 -39.31
C GLN A 311 7.14 -27.58 -38.37
#